data_AF-X1HRJ1-F1
#
_entry.id   AF-X1HRJ1-F1
#
_cell.length_a   1.000
_cell.length_b   1.000
_cell.length_c   1.000
_cell.angle_alpha   90.00
_cell.angle_beta   90.00
_cell.angle_gamma   90.00
#
_symmetry.space_group_name_H-M   'P 1'
#
loop_
_entity.id
_entity.type
_entity.pdbx_description
1 polymer ?
#
loop_
_entity_poly.entity_id
_entity_poly.type
_entity_poly.pdbx_seq_one_letter_code
_entity_poly.pdbx_strand_id
1 'polypeptide(L)' 'MDLELRLSVEDSPNSAGVIMDAIRAAKVALDKKLSGPIIEASAYLAKSPVKQFDDAQ' A
#
# COMPACT_ATOMS: atom_id res chain seq x y z
N MET A 1 1.60 -30.83 -9.26
CA MET A 1 2.59 -30.33 -8.29
C MET A 1 1.77 -29.59 -7.28
N ASP A 2 1.75 -30.07 -6.04
CA ASP A 2 0.85 -29.56 -5.02
C ASP A 2 1.67 -28.96 -3.87
N LEU A 3 1.18 -27.85 -3.31
CA LEU A 3 1.83 -27.10 -2.23
C LEU A 3 0.78 -26.77 -1.17
N GLU A 4 1.05 -27.15 0.08
CA GLU A 4 0.20 -26.84 1.24
C GLU A 4 1.00 -26.03 2.27
N LEU A 5 0.45 -24.90 2.69
CA LEU A 5 1.10 -23.95 3.60
C LEU A 5 0.10 -23.38 4.60
N ARG A 6 0.56 -23.13 5.83
CA ARG A 6 -0.20 -22.45 6.88
C ARG A 6 0.63 -21.31 7.46
N LEU A 7 0.03 -20.12 7.51
CA LEU A 7 0.61 -18.93 8.13
C LEU A 7 -0.36 -18.39 9.20
N SER A 8 0.15 -18.03 10.37
CA SER A 8 -0.61 -17.39 11.43
C SER A 8 0.00 -16.03 11.73
N VAL A 9 -0.80 -14.98 11.59
CA VAL A 9 -0.40 -13.58 11.76
C VAL A 9 -1.49 -12.80 12.47
N GLU A 10 -1.09 -11.69 13.07
CA GLU A 10 -2.00 -10.68 13.60
C GLU A 10 -2.40 -9.71 12.47
N ASP A 11 -3.68 -9.67 12.10
CA ASP A 11 -4.15 -8.91 10.92
C ASP A 11 -3.96 -7.38 11.09
N SER A 12 -4.33 -6.84 12.24
CA SER A 12 -4.26 -5.39 12.47
C SER A 12 -2.81 -4.86 12.48
N PRO A 13 -1.85 -5.47 13.21
CA PRO A 13 -0.45 -5.08 13.13
C PRO A 13 0.17 -5.28 11.74
N ASN A 14 -0.26 -6.31 10.99
CA ASN A 14 0.25 -6.58 9.65
C ASN A 14 0.00 -5.42 8.67
N SER A 15 -1.07 -4.64 8.90
CA SER A 15 -1.39 -3.46 8.08
C SER A 15 -0.97 -2.13 8.72
N ALA A 16 -0.65 -2.09 10.01
CA ALA A 16 -0.40 -0.83 10.74
C ALA A 16 0.79 -0.03 10.15
N GLY A 17 1.88 -0.71 9.79
CA GLY A 17 3.04 -0.08 9.14
C GLY A 17 2.67 0.51 7.76
N VAL A 18 1.95 -0.26 6.94
CA VAL A 18 1.50 0.15 5.61
C VAL A 18 0.62 1.41 5.69
N ILE A 19 -0.29 1.46 6.67
CA ILE A 19 -1.16 2.63 6.87
C ILE A 19 -0.37 3.85 7.37
N MET A 20 0.63 3.66 8.23
CA MET A 20 1.50 4.77 8.66
C MET A 20 2.22 5.40 7.47
N ASP A 21 2.71 4.60 6.52
CA ASP A 21 3.36 5.08 5.30
C ASP A 21 2.38 5.85 4.41
N ALA A 22 1.18 5.32 4.23
CA ALA A 22 0.13 5.94 3.44
C ALA A 22 -0.28 7.33 3.99
N ILE A 23 -0.43 7.46 5.31
CA ILE A 23 -0.75 8.74 5.98
C ILE A 23 0.37 9.76 5.76
N ARG A 24 1.63 9.34 5.87
CA ARG A 24 2.77 10.24 5.65
C ARG A 24 2.87 10.69 4.20
N ALA A 25 2.63 9.79 3.24
CA ALA A 25 2.57 10.14 1.82
C ALA A 25 1.44 11.13 1.53
N ALA A 26 0.25 10.91 2.10
CA ALA A 26 -0.89 11.82 2.00
C ALA A 26 -0.56 13.22 2.56
N LYS A 27 0.14 13.29 3.70
CA LYS A 27 0.57 14.56 4.29
C LYS A 27 1.54 15.31 3.38
N VAL A 28 2.52 14.63 2.79
CA VAL A 28 3.46 15.24 1.84
C VAL A 28 2.74 15.79 0.59
N ALA A 29 1.78 15.04 0.06
CA ALA A 29 0.98 15.50 -1.09
C ALA A 29 0.15 16.74 -0.74
N LEU A 30 -0.48 16.73 0.45
CA LEU A 30 -1.24 17.87 0.96
C LEU A 30 -0.37 19.12 1.11
N ASP A 31 0.83 18.97 1.67
CA ASP A 31 1.78 20.09 1.85
C ASP A 31 2.24 20.68 0.51
N LYS A 32 2.32 19.84 -0.52
CA LYS A 32 2.62 20.24 -1.90
C LYS A 32 1.39 20.75 -2.67
N LYS A 33 0.22 20.87 -2.02
CA LYS A 33 -1.06 21.25 -2.62
C LYS A 33 -1.46 20.37 -3.80
N LEU A 34 -1.05 19.10 -3.77
CA LEU A 34 -1.47 18.10 -4.75
C LEU A 34 -2.85 17.57 -4.39
N SER A 35 -3.62 17.18 -5.40
CA SER A 35 -4.95 16.60 -5.25
C SER A 35 -5.09 15.33 -6.07
N GLY A 36 -6.06 14.50 -5.68
CA GLY A 36 -6.28 13.19 -6.27
C GLY A 36 -5.37 12.10 -5.69
N PRO A 37 -5.44 10.88 -6.26
CA PRO A 37 -4.67 9.74 -5.80
C PRO A 37 -3.15 9.93 -6.01
N ILE A 38 -2.35 9.53 -5.02
CA ILE A 38 -0.88 9.41 -5.17
C ILE A 38 -0.62 8.06 -5.84
N ILE A 39 -0.48 8.05 -7.15
CA ILE A 39 -0.50 6.83 -7.97
C ILE A 39 0.57 5.83 -7.53
N GLU A 40 1.80 6.30 -7.33
CA GLU A 40 2.95 5.47 -6.97
C GLU A 40 2.80 4.88 -5.56
N ALA A 41 2.39 5.70 -4.60
CA ALA A 41 2.16 5.22 -3.22
C ALA A 41 0.97 4.25 -3.14
N SER A 42 -0.08 4.52 -3.92
CA SER A 42 -1.27 3.66 -3.95
C SER A 42 -0.94 2.29 -4.53
N ALA A 43 -0.14 2.24 -5.61
CA ALA A 43 0.30 0.99 -6.24
C ALA A 43 1.06 0.07 -5.27
N TYR A 44 1.89 0.66 -4.40
CA TYR A 44 2.71 -0.12 -3.46
C TYR A 44 1.97 -0.48 -2.15
N LEU A 45 1.08 0.39 -1.67
CA LEU A 45 0.50 0.27 -0.32
C LEU A 45 -0.93 -0.29 -0.31
N ALA A 46 -1.59 -0.41 -1.47
CA ALA A 46 -2.99 -0.85 -1.56
C ALA A 46 -3.14 -2.08 -2.45
N LYS A 47 -4.06 -2.98 -2.07
CA LYS A 47 -4.41 -4.18 -2.87
C LYS A 47 -5.18 -3.86 -4.15
N SER A 48 -5.85 -2.70 -4.19
CA SER A 48 -6.68 -2.26 -5.32
C SER A 48 -6.33 -0.82 -5.68
N PRO A 49 -5.14 -0.57 -6.27
CA PRO A 49 -4.74 0.77 -6.65
C PRO A 49 -5.52 1.29 -7.86
N VAL A 50 -5.58 2.62 -8.00
CA VAL A 50 -6.22 3.29 -9.14
C VAL A 50 -5.53 2.95 -10.47
N LYS A 51 -4.21 2.76 -10.43
CA LYS A 51 -3.40 2.27 -11.55
C LYS A 51 -2.57 1.09 -11.05
N GLN A 52 -2.73 -0.06 -11.70
CA GLN A 52 -1.94 -1.26 -11.43
C GLN A 52 -0.52 -1.09 -11.99
N PHE A 53 0.46 -1.59 -11.26
CA PHE A 53 1.85 -1.72 -11.69
C PHE A 53 2.25 -3.18 -11.45
N ASP A 54 3.15 -3.70 -12.28
CA ASP A 54 3.78 -4.98 -11.95
C ASP A 54 4.80 -4.74 -10.84
N ASP A 55 4.90 -5.66 -9.86
CA ASP A 55 5.85 -5.56 -8.74
C ASP A 55 7.33 -5.46 -9.18
N ALA A 56 7.63 -5.79 -10.45
CA ALA A 56 8.96 -5.76 -11.05
C ALA A 56 9.29 -4.48 -11.83
N GLN A 57 8.38 -3.51 -11.90
CA GLN A 57 8.60 -2.22 -12.58
C GLN A 57 9.23 -1.15 -11.68
#